data_AF-A0AA39YJL4-F1
#
_entry.id   AF-A0AA39YJL4-F1
#
_cell.length_a   1.000
_cell.length_b   1.000
_cell.length_c   1.000
_cell.angle_alpha   90.00
_cell.angle_beta   90.00
_cell.angle_gamma   90.00
#
_symmetry.space_group_name_H-M   'P 1'
#
loop_
_entity.id
_entity.type
_entity.pdbx_description
1 polymer ?
#
loop_
_entity_poly.entity_id
_entity_poly.type
_entity_poly.pdbx_seq_one_letter_code
_entity_poly.pdbx_strand_id
1 'polypeptide(L)'
;MSVSYDIEPFLKTWGEHATESAYPHANSPLPLNMDFAWLSSDDDEYWYNAMRSSVNRLKDIAMQEGIHSNFTTYPNYAITNTTAEELYGTQNAARLRSIRNQVDPDRVMELAGGFSI
;
A
#
# COMPACT_ATOMS: atom_id res chain seq x y z
N MET A 1 -11.72 -0.07 22.05
CA MET A 1 -11.66 0.16 20.60
C MET A 1 -11.07 1.54 20.38
N SER A 2 -10.11 1.67 19.48
CA SER A 2 -9.55 2.95 19.06
C SER A 2 -9.46 3.00 17.54
N VAL A 3 -9.59 4.21 17.01
CA VAL A 3 -9.47 4.50 15.58
C VAL A 3 -8.59 5.75 15.47
N SER A 4 -7.48 5.67 14.75
CA SER A 4 -6.63 6.81 14.41
C SER A 4 -6.41 6.90 12.91
N TYR A 5 -6.17 8.13 12.46
CA TYR A 5 -5.80 8.46 11.10
C TYR A 5 -4.65 9.44 11.17
N ASP A 6 -3.51 9.04 10.63
CA ASP A 6 -2.28 9.81 10.69
C ASP A 6 -1.76 9.99 9.27
N ILE A 7 -1.61 11.25 8.85
CA ILE A 7 -0.93 11.58 7.60
C ILE A 7 0.54 11.77 7.95
N GLU A 8 1.41 11.01 7.30
CA GLU A 8 2.85 11.07 7.55
C GLU A 8 3.57 11.67 6.34
N PRO A 9 3.60 13.01 6.22
CA PRO A 9 4.18 13.66 5.05
C PRO A 9 5.69 13.43 4.99
N PHE A 10 6.17 12.97 3.84
CA PHE A 10 7.60 12.93 3.57
C PHE A 10 8.13 14.31 3.14
N LEU A 11 9.46 14.45 3.19
CA LEU A 11 10.13 15.67 2.77
C LEU A 11 9.83 15.97 1.29
N LYS A 12 9.77 17.27 0.95
CA LYS A 12 9.64 17.71 -0.45
C LYS A 12 10.73 17.16 -1.37
N THR A 13 11.88 16.82 -0.79
CA THR A 13 13.05 16.27 -1.47
C THR A 13 13.03 14.74 -1.62
N TRP A 14 11.93 14.06 -1.23
CA TRP A 14 11.82 12.59 -1.20
C TRP A 14 12.32 11.89 -2.47
N GLY A 15 11.94 12.43 -3.64
CA GLY A 15 12.28 11.86 -4.94
C GLY A 15 13.62 12.34 -5.53
N GLU A 16 14.32 13.29 -4.91
CA GLU A 16 15.47 13.97 -5.55
C GLU A 16 16.66 13.05 -5.84
N HIS A 17 16.79 11.97 -5.07
CA HIS A 17 17.82 10.96 -5.24
C HIS A 17 17.24 9.58 -5.61
N ALA A 18 15.95 9.54 -5.98
CA ALA A 18 15.33 8.31 -6.41
C ALA A 18 16.00 7.81 -7.69
N THR A 19 16.37 6.54 -7.69
CA THR A 19 16.76 5.80 -8.89
C THR A 19 15.69 4.74 -9.18
N GLU A 20 15.80 4.06 -10.31
CA GLU A 20 14.88 2.95 -10.63
C GLU A 20 14.93 1.91 -9.51
N SER A 21 13.80 1.66 -8.86
CA SER A 21 13.66 0.67 -7.80
C SER A 21 12.32 -0.06 -7.91
N ALA A 22 12.00 -0.94 -6.95
CA ALA A 22 10.72 -1.65 -6.94
C ALA A 22 9.52 -0.69 -6.80
N TYR A 23 9.59 0.23 -5.84
CA TYR A 23 8.54 1.22 -5.59
C TYR A 23 8.84 2.52 -6.36
N PRO A 24 7.84 3.17 -7.00
CA PRO A 24 8.09 4.36 -7.79
C PRO A 24 8.28 5.61 -6.91
N HIS A 25 9.49 5.83 -6.38
CA HIS A 25 9.81 6.94 -5.47
C HIS A 25 9.87 8.34 -6.13
N ALA A 26 9.61 8.45 -7.44
CA ALA A 26 9.73 9.72 -8.18
C ALA A 26 8.86 10.84 -7.58
N ASN A 27 7.71 10.49 -7.00
CA ASN A 27 6.84 11.42 -6.28
C ASN A 27 6.76 11.02 -4.81
N SER A 28 6.77 12.02 -3.92
CA SER A 28 6.46 11.78 -2.50
C SER A 28 5.04 11.22 -2.41
N PRO A 29 4.84 10.02 -1.83
CA PRO A 29 3.49 9.67 -1.42
C PRO A 29 3.05 10.62 -0.30
N LEU A 30 1.74 10.70 -0.08
CA LEU A 30 1.14 11.22 1.15
C LEU A 30 0.51 10.02 1.86
N PRO A 31 1.30 9.18 2.56
CA PRO A 31 0.80 7.97 3.18
C PRO A 31 -0.22 8.32 4.25
N LEU A 32 -1.36 7.65 4.20
CA LEU A 32 -2.32 7.61 5.29
C LEU A 32 -2.07 6.34 6.09
N ASN A 33 -1.61 6.51 7.32
CA ASN A 33 -1.53 5.44 8.31
C ASN A 33 -2.87 5.39 9.06
N MET A 34 -3.53 4.23 9.05
CA MET A 34 -4.80 4.01 9.75
C MET A 34 -4.60 2.90 10.77
N ASP A 35 -4.73 3.23 12.05
CA ASP A 35 -4.69 2.24 13.12
C ASP A 35 -6.08 2.05 13.71
N PHE A 36 -6.59 0.83 13.57
CA PHE A 36 -7.87 0.41 14.11
C PHE A 36 -7.56 -0.72 15.07
N ALA A 37 -7.89 -0.54 16.34
CA ALA A 37 -7.67 -1.56 17.37
C ALA A 37 -8.99 -1.93 18.03
N TRP A 38 -9.27 -3.23 18.07
CA TRP A 38 -10.46 -3.82 18.66
C TRP A 38 -10.09 -5.07 19.47
N LEU A 39 -11.04 -5.58 20.27
CA LEU A 39 -10.77 -6.65 21.23
C LEU A 39 -11.23 -8.04 20.75
N SER A 40 -12.38 -8.12 20.09
CA SER A 40 -12.97 -9.39 19.69
C SER A 40 -12.61 -9.74 18.25
N SER A 41 -12.07 -10.93 18.01
CA SER A 41 -11.87 -11.44 16.64
C SER A 41 -13.17 -11.61 15.86
N ASP A 42 -14.31 -11.70 16.57
CA ASP A 42 -15.63 -11.76 15.92
C ASP A 42 -15.95 -10.48 15.12
N ASP A 43 -15.26 -9.37 15.43
CA ASP A 43 -15.45 -8.09 14.74
C ASP A 43 -14.44 -7.87 13.58
N ASP A 44 -13.53 -8.83 13.31
CA ASP A 44 -12.44 -8.66 12.34
C ASP A 44 -12.96 -8.24 10.96
N GLU A 45 -13.95 -8.95 10.43
CA GLU A 45 -14.51 -8.66 9.12
C GLU A 45 -15.13 -7.25 9.06
N TYR A 46 -15.82 -6.86 10.13
CA TYR A 46 -16.40 -5.53 10.25
C TYR A 46 -15.32 -4.44 10.20
N TRP A 47 -14.27 -4.58 11.02
CA TRP A 47 -13.22 -3.56 11.09
C TRP A 47 -12.37 -3.50 9.82
N TYR A 48 -12.04 -4.64 9.21
CA TYR A 48 -11.36 -4.64 7.92
C TYR A 48 -12.19 -4.00 6.81
N ASN A 49 -13.51 -4.23 6.79
CA ASN A 49 -14.41 -3.57 5.84
C ASN A 49 -14.52 -2.06 6.10
N ALA A 50 -14.55 -1.65 7.37
CA ALA A 50 -14.56 -0.25 7.76
C ALA A 50 -13.28 0.46 7.31
N MET A 51 -12.10 -0.13 7.55
CA MET A 51 -10.81 0.42 7.10
C MET A 51 -10.77 0.60 5.58
N ARG A 52 -11.16 -0.43 4.81
CA ARG A 52 -11.23 -0.35 3.34
C ARG A 52 -12.17 0.75 2.86
N SER A 53 -13.37 0.81 3.43
CA SER A 53 -14.35 1.84 3.10
C SER A 53 -13.83 3.25 3.41
N SER A 54 -13.17 3.43 4.56
CA SER A 54 -12.58 4.70 4.96
C SER A 54 -11.51 5.18 3.99
N VAL A 55 -10.51 4.35 3.66
CA VAL A 55 -9.44 4.76 2.74
C VAL A 55 -9.96 5.03 1.33
N ASN A 56 -10.91 4.21 0.84
CA ASN A 56 -11.51 4.44 -0.48
C ASN A 56 -12.26 5.77 -0.53
N ARG A 57 -13.05 6.06 0.51
CA ARG A 57 -13.77 7.34 0.60
C ARG A 57 -12.83 8.53 0.64
N LEU A 58 -11.74 8.45 1.42
CA LEU A 58 -10.76 9.52 1.53
C LEU A 58 -9.99 9.72 0.21
N LYS A 59 -9.60 8.64 -0.47
CA LYS A 59 -9.00 8.71 -1.81
C LYS A 59 -9.94 9.38 -2.81
N ASP A 60 -11.22 9.00 -2.82
CA ASP A 60 -12.22 9.62 -3.71
C ASP A 60 -12.35 11.12 -3.49
N ILE A 61 -12.42 11.57 -2.23
CA ILE A 61 -12.46 13.01 -1.89
C ILE A 61 -11.18 13.69 -2.35
N ALA A 62 -10.01 13.13 -2.03
CA ALA A 62 -8.74 13.74 -2.36
C ALA A 62 -8.51 13.84 -3.88
N MET A 63 -9.03 12.89 -4.66
CA MET A 63 -9.06 12.97 -6.13
C MET A 63 -10.01 14.07 -6.62
N GLN A 64 -11.21 14.18 -6.04
CA GLN A 64 -12.18 15.23 -6.37
C GLN A 64 -11.65 16.63 -6.06
N GLU A 65 -10.89 16.78 -4.99
CA GLU A 65 -10.27 18.04 -4.57
C GLU A 65 -8.92 18.32 -5.28
N GLY A 66 -8.43 17.40 -6.11
CA GLY A 66 -7.15 17.54 -6.82
C GLY A 66 -5.91 17.45 -5.92
N ILE A 67 -6.06 16.95 -4.69
CA ILE A 67 -4.98 16.72 -3.71
C ILE A 67 -4.21 15.44 -4.04
N HIS A 68 -4.93 14.42 -4.52
CA HIS A 68 -4.39 13.11 -4.81
C HIS A 68 -4.57 12.75 -6.29
N SER A 69 -3.51 12.27 -6.92
CA SER A 69 -3.58 11.58 -8.21
C SER A 69 -3.39 10.08 -8.00
N ASN A 70 -3.50 9.28 -9.05
CA ASN A 70 -3.41 7.83 -8.94
C ASN A 70 -1.97 7.38 -8.59
N PHE A 71 -1.63 7.37 -7.30
CA PHE A 71 -0.35 6.89 -6.79
C PHE A 71 -0.43 5.44 -6.35
N THR A 72 0.70 4.75 -6.41
CA THR A 72 0.84 3.42 -5.82
C THR A 72 0.73 3.48 -4.30
N THR A 73 -0.02 2.56 -3.71
CA THR A 73 -0.17 2.40 -2.26
C THR A 73 1.20 2.14 -1.63
N TYR A 74 1.54 2.89 -0.58
CA TYR A 74 2.81 2.72 0.12
C TYR A 74 2.86 1.35 0.84
N PRO A 75 3.80 0.44 0.50
CA PRO A 75 3.73 -0.96 0.93
C PRO A 75 3.71 -1.17 2.45
N ASN A 76 4.38 -0.31 3.21
CA ASN A 76 4.46 -0.47 4.66
C ASN A 76 3.10 -0.22 5.36
N TYR A 77 2.19 0.53 4.75
CA TYR A 77 0.85 0.85 5.29
C TYR A 77 -0.28 0.21 4.47
N ALA A 78 0.06 -0.68 3.54
CA ALA A 78 -0.92 -1.33 2.70
C ALA A 78 -1.78 -2.32 3.52
N ILE A 79 -3.09 -2.31 3.26
CA ILE A 79 -4.03 -3.25 3.87
C ILE A 79 -3.86 -4.62 3.19
N THR A 80 -4.14 -5.70 3.91
CA THR A 80 -4.16 -7.06 3.33
C THR A 80 -4.99 -7.11 2.03
N ASN A 81 -4.60 -8.01 1.12
CA ASN A 81 -5.14 -8.14 -0.24
C ASN A 81 -4.86 -6.97 -1.21
N THR A 82 -4.01 -6.01 -0.85
CA THR A 82 -3.49 -5.03 -1.83
C THR A 82 -2.66 -5.79 -2.88
N THR A 83 -2.93 -5.52 -4.16
CA THR A 83 -2.27 -6.18 -5.29
C THR A 83 -0.87 -5.62 -5.54
N ALA A 84 0.01 -6.41 -6.18
CA ALA A 84 1.34 -5.95 -6.58
C ALA A 84 1.28 -4.72 -7.49
N GLU A 85 0.30 -4.63 -8.38
CA GLU A 85 0.05 -3.47 -9.24
C GLU A 85 -0.30 -2.22 -8.45
N GLU A 86 -1.13 -2.33 -7.41
CA GLU A 86 -1.44 -1.20 -6.53
C GLU A 86 -0.21 -0.75 -5.74
N LEU A 87 0.70 -1.67 -5.38
CA LEU A 87 1.91 -1.37 -4.62
C LEU A 87 3.04 -0.80 -5.47
N TYR A 88 3.27 -1.35 -6.66
CA TYR A 88 4.48 -1.11 -7.45
C TYR A 88 4.18 -0.52 -8.83
N GLY A 89 2.92 -0.53 -9.27
CA GLY A 89 2.52 -0.23 -10.63
C GLY A 89 2.72 -1.42 -11.56
N THR A 90 1.99 -1.44 -12.68
CA THR A 90 1.94 -2.59 -13.60
C THR A 90 3.30 -3.02 -14.12
N GLN A 91 4.15 -2.06 -14.49
CA GLN A 91 5.46 -2.35 -15.06
C GLN A 91 6.42 -2.96 -14.03
N ASN A 92 6.52 -2.37 -12.83
CA ASN A 92 7.42 -2.87 -11.80
C ASN A 92 6.89 -4.18 -11.20
N ALA A 93 5.58 -4.35 -11.04
CA ALA A 93 4.98 -5.62 -10.62
C ALA A 93 5.33 -6.77 -11.59
N ALA A 94 5.24 -6.53 -12.91
CA ALA A 94 5.66 -7.52 -13.91
C ALA A 94 7.16 -7.84 -13.82
N ARG A 95 8.02 -6.82 -13.61
CA ARG A 95 9.46 -7.02 -13.41
C ARG A 95 9.74 -7.86 -12.16
N LEU A 96 9.07 -7.55 -11.05
CA LEU A 96 9.20 -8.29 -9.78
C LEU A 96 8.74 -9.75 -9.92
N ARG A 97 7.66 -10.03 -10.69
CA ARG A 97 7.26 -11.42 -11.01
C ARG A 97 8.36 -12.19 -11.71
N SER A 98 9.00 -11.56 -12.71
CA SER A 98 10.11 -12.18 -13.43
C SER A 98 11.26 -12.52 -12.49
N ILE A 99 11.65 -11.59 -11.61
CA ILE A 99 12.71 -11.81 -10.61
C ILE A 99 12.32 -12.94 -9.66
N ARG A 100 11.09 -12.92 -9.13
CA ARG A 100 10.58 -13.95 -8.22
C ARG A 100 10.60 -15.33 -8.87
N ASN A 101 10.21 -15.46 -10.13
CA ASN A 101 10.27 -16.75 -10.85
C ASN A 101 11.70 -17.27 -11.06
N GLN A 102 12.71 -16.38 -11.06
CA GLN A 102 14.12 -16.76 -11.17
C GLN A 102 14.75 -17.12 -9.82
N VAL A 103 14.38 -16.38 -8.77
CA VAL A 103 15.01 -16.46 -7.44
C VAL A 103 14.27 -17.41 -6.49
N ASP A 104 12.95 -17.47 -6.58
CA ASP A 104 12.07 -18.31 -5.76
C ASP A 104 11.08 -19.08 -6.66
N PRO A 105 11.59 -19.99 -7.53
CA PRO A 105 10.76 -20.73 -8.48
C PRO A 105 9.72 -21.64 -7.79
N ASP A 106 10.05 -22.13 -6.59
CA ASP A 106 9.18 -23.01 -5.81
C ASP A 106 8.24 -22.25 -4.87
N ARG A 107 8.26 -20.90 -4.93
CA ARG A 107 7.37 -20.02 -4.16
C ARG A 107 7.44 -20.23 -2.66
N VAL A 108 8.62 -20.55 -2.13
CA VAL A 108 8.83 -20.78 -0.69
C VAL A 108 8.50 -19.52 0.10
N MET A 109 8.79 -18.33 -0.45
CA MET A 109 8.52 -17.06 0.22
C MET A 109 7.02 -16.71 0.26
N GLU A 110 6.18 -17.29 -0.61
CA GLU A 110 4.72 -17.11 -0.52
C GLU A 110 4.15 -17.74 0.78
N LEU A 111 4.89 -18.62 1.45
CA LEU A 111 4.52 -19.23 2.74
C LEU A 111 4.80 -18.32 3.94
N ALA A 112 5.59 -17.25 3.77
CA ALA A 112 5.96 -16.34 4.85
C ALA A 112 4.89 -15.26 5.14
N GLY A 113 3.80 -15.24 4.36
CA GLY A 113 2.80 -14.18 4.38
C GLY A 113 3.24 -12.94 3.58
N GLY A 114 2.48 -11.84 3.70
CA GLY A 114 2.72 -10.62 2.94
C GLY A 114 2.03 -10.58 1.58
N PHE A 115 2.43 -9.64 0.72
CA PHE A 115 1.79 -9.41 -0.58
C PHE A 115 2.30 -10.38 -1.64
N SER A 116 1.37 -10.95 -2.41
CA SER A 116 1.70 -11.77 -3.58
C SER A 116 2.17 -10.87 -4.73
N ILE A 117 3.30 -11.25 -5.35
CA ILE A 117 3.89 -10.58 -6.51
C ILE A 117 3.43 -11.21 -7.79
#